data_AF-A0A1E7JVL3-F1
#
_entry.id   AF-A0A1E7JVL3-F1
#
_cell.length_a   1.000
_cell.length_b   1.000
_cell.length_c   1.000
_cell.angle_alpha   90.00
_cell.angle_beta   90.00
_cell.angle_gamma   90.00
#
_symmetry.space_group_name_H-M   'P 1'
#
loop_
_entity.id
_entity.type
_entity.pdbx_description
1 polymer ?
#
loop_
_entity_poly.entity_id
_entity_poly.type
_entity_poly.pdbx_seq_one_letter_code
_entity_poly.pdbx_strand_id
1 'polypeptide(L)'
;MHWAGWVASALVAVTGGWMLFDGLHALVTGDFVTPDSGTHAGQLGPWANLLSGIGLDPRSLPVKWIFVGYAAAYLTSGAVFAAGAAGAWRAVTIIAVLGLWYLPFGTVANLAVLLVVLTPSLRIRG
;
A
#
# COMPACT_ATOMS: atom_id res chain seq x y z
N MET A 1 16.71 12.36 -8.75
CA MET A 1 16.74 11.25 -7.76
C MET A 1 17.67 10.15 -8.24
N HIS A 2 18.30 9.39 -7.35
CA HIS A 2 19.09 8.20 -7.70
C HIS A 2 18.15 7.08 -8.21
N TRP A 3 18.63 6.13 -9.02
CA TRP A 3 17.80 5.05 -9.59
C TRP A 3 17.01 4.28 -8.51
N ALA A 4 17.62 4.08 -7.34
CA ALA A 4 16.98 3.47 -6.17
C ALA A 4 15.74 4.25 -5.71
N GLY A 5 15.80 5.58 -5.69
CA GLY A 5 14.65 6.42 -5.35
C GLY A 5 13.49 6.24 -6.33
N TRP A 6 13.80 6.11 -7.63
CA TRP A 6 12.78 5.82 -8.65
C TRP A 6 12.15 4.45 -8.47
N VAL A 7 12.92 3.43 -8.11
CA VAL A 7 12.39 2.09 -7.79
C VAL A 7 11.42 2.17 -6.62
N ALA A 8 11.78 2.84 -5.53
CA ALA A 8 10.88 3.02 -4.39
C ALA A 8 9.60 3.77 -4.79
N SER A 9 9.72 4.88 -5.52
CA SER A 9 8.57 5.64 -6.00
C SER A 9 7.64 4.81 -6.91
N ALA A 10 8.19 3.99 -7.81
CA ALA A 10 7.41 3.13 -8.67
C ALA A 10 6.65 2.05 -7.87
N LEU A 11 7.32 1.42 -6.90
CA LEU A 11 6.68 0.43 -6.01
C LEU A 11 5.55 1.05 -5.18
N VAL A 12 5.76 2.24 -4.63
CA VAL A 12 4.73 3.00 -3.91
C VAL A 12 3.56 3.34 -4.84
N ALA A 13 3.85 3.82 -6.05
CA ALA A 13 2.82 4.19 -7.02
C ALA A 13 1.96 2.99 -7.45
N VAL A 14 2.58 1.85 -7.74
CA VAL A 14 1.85 0.62 -8.13
C VAL A 14 1.02 0.09 -6.96
N THR A 15 1.63 -0.04 -5.78
CA THR A 15 0.96 -0.62 -4.60
C THR A 15 -0.17 0.29 -4.10
N GLY A 16 0.15 1.57 -3.88
CA GLY A 16 -0.83 2.57 -3.45
C GLY A 16 -1.89 2.84 -4.51
N GLY A 17 -1.52 2.86 -5.79
CA GLY A 17 -2.44 3.06 -6.90
C GLY A 17 -3.47 1.93 -7.02
N TRP A 18 -2.99 0.68 -6.96
CA TRP A 18 -3.90 -0.48 -6.95
C TRP A 18 -4.83 -0.46 -5.74
N MET A 19 -4.29 -0.22 -4.55
CA MET A 19 -5.08 -0.20 -3.31
C MET A 19 -6.10 0.94 -3.27
N LEU A 20 -5.75 2.10 -3.83
CA LEU A 20 -6.67 3.22 -3.98
C LEU A 20 -7.79 2.89 -4.95
N PHE A 21 -7.45 2.36 -6.14
CA PHE A 21 -8.43 1.93 -7.13
C PHE A 21 -9.39 0.89 -6.55
N ASP A 22 -8.85 -0.18 -5.95
CA ASP A 22 -9.64 -1.28 -5.39
C ASP A 22 -10.52 -0.84 -4.22
N GLY A 23 -10.00 0.01 -3.33
CA GLY A 23 -10.77 0.61 -2.24
C GLY A 23 -11.91 1.52 -2.73
N LEU A 24 -11.65 2.37 -3.73
CA LEU A 24 -12.68 3.22 -4.34
C LEU A 24 -13.72 2.38 -5.09
N HIS A 25 -13.28 1.35 -5.82
CA HIS A 25 -14.16 0.38 -6.45
C HIS A 25 -15.09 -0.27 -5.41
N ALA A 26 -14.55 -0.70 -4.25
CA ALA A 26 -15.33 -1.32 -3.20
C ALA A 26 -16.34 -0.38 -2.53
N LEU A 27 -16.04 0.92 -2.46
CA LEU A 27 -16.98 1.94 -1.98
C LEU A 27 -18.11 2.18 -2.99
N VAL A 28 -17.82 2.14 -4.29
CA VAL A 28 -18.79 2.43 -5.35
C VAL A 28 -19.66 1.22 -5.71
N THR A 29 -19.05 0.05 -5.84
CA THR A 29 -19.72 -1.17 -6.33
C THR A 29 -20.22 -2.08 -5.21
N GLY A 30 -19.72 -1.89 -3.99
CA GLY A 30 -20.08 -2.69 -2.82
C GLY A 30 -19.10 -3.82 -2.49
N ASP A 31 -18.15 -4.17 -3.35
CA ASP A 31 -17.11 -5.17 -3.04
C ASP A 31 -15.75 -4.86 -3.67
N PHE A 32 -14.68 -5.39 -3.07
CA PHE A 32 -13.35 -5.34 -3.67
C PHE A 32 -13.29 -6.17 -4.95
N VAL A 33 -12.27 -5.93 -5.77
CA VAL A 33 -11.98 -6.76 -6.93
C VAL A 33 -11.66 -8.17 -6.45
N THR A 34 -12.46 -9.14 -6.91
CA THR A 34 -12.30 -10.55 -6.60
C THR A 34 -12.39 -11.37 -7.89
N PRO A 35 -11.90 -12.62 -7.91
CA PRO A 35 -12.10 -13.50 -9.05
C PRO A 35 -13.61 -13.73 -9.28
N ASP A 36 -14.06 -13.58 -10.53
CA ASP A 36 -15.48 -13.81 -10.87
C ASP A 36 -15.84 -15.30 -11.04
N SER A 37 -14.84 -16.17 -11.17
CA SER A 37 -15.05 -17.60 -11.43
C SER A 37 -13.92 -18.48 -10.86
N GLY A 38 -14.17 -19.79 -10.83
CA GLY A 38 -13.23 -20.80 -10.32
C GLY A 38 -13.34 -21.04 -8.82
N THR A 39 -12.38 -21.77 -8.26
CA THR A 39 -12.39 -22.23 -6.85
C THR A 39 -12.23 -21.10 -5.83
N HIS A 40 -11.79 -19.92 -6.28
CA HIS A 40 -11.57 -18.73 -5.44
C HIS A 40 -12.56 -17.60 -5.78
N ALA A 41 -13.67 -17.91 -6.45
CA ALA A 41 -14.65 -16.90 -6.84
C ALA A 41 -15.20 -16.14 -5.62
N GLY A 42 -15.23 -14.81 -5.69
CA GLY A 42 -15.68 -13.95 -4.59
C GLY A 42 -14.78 -13.94 -3.35
N GLN A 43 -13.60 -14.58 -3.39
CA GLN A 43 -12.68 -14.58 -2.25
C GLN A 43 -11.80 -13.34 -2.26
N LEU A 44 -11.70 -12.70 -1.10
CA LEU A 44 -10.72 -11.64 -0.85
C LEU A 44 -9.32 -12.22 -0.71
N GLY A 45 -8.31 -11.36 -0.88
CA GLY A 45 -6.92 -11.74 -0.64
C GLY A 45 -6.64 -12.13 0.82
N PRO A 46 -5.51 -12.80 1.11
CA PRO A 46 -5.17 -13.30 2.45
C PRO A 46 -5.17 -12.25 3.57
N TRP A 47 -4.98 -10.97 3.24
CA TRP A 47 -5.11 -9.85 4.19
C TRP A 47 -6.48 -9.83 4.89
N ALA A 48 -7.54 -10.31 4.23
CA ALA A 48 -8.88 -10.34 4.80
C ALA A 48 -8.94 -11.28 6.02
N ASN A 49 -8.22 -12.40 5.98
CA ASN A 49 -8.14 -13.32 7.12
C ASN A 49 -7.45 -12.68 8.33
N LEU A 50 -6.46 -11.81 8.10
CA LEU A 50 -5.80 -11.07 9.18
C LEU A 50 -6.75 -10.10 9.85
N LEU A 51 -7.56 -9.37 9.07
CA LEU A 51 -8.58 -8.46 9.61
C LEU A 51 -9.68 -9.22 10.35
N SER A 52 -10.19 -10.31 9.78
CA SER A 52 -11.17 -11.17 10.44
C SER A 52 -10.63 -11.78 11.73
N GLY A 53 -9.34 -12.15 11.76
CA GLY A 53 -8.67 -12.67 12.96
C GLY A 53 -8.62 -11.70 14.14
N ILE A 54 -8.72 -10.39 13.87
CA ILE A 54 -8.81 -9.34 14.91
C ILE A 54 -10.24 -8.80 15.09
N GLY A 55 -11.24 -9.48 14.52
CA GLY A 55 -12.66 -9.14 14.67
C GLY A 55 -13.18 -8.04 13.75
N LEU A 56 -12.42 -7.65 12.71
CA LEU A 56 -12.88 -6.71 11.70
C LEU A 56 -13.49 -7.45 10.51
N ASP A 57 -14.70 -7.07 10.11
CA ASP A 57 -15.28 -7.51 8.85
C ASP A 57 -14.52 -6.85 7.67
N PRO A 58 -13.80 -7.62 6.84
CA PRO A 58 -13.00 -7.08 5.73
C PRO A 58 -13.82 -6.34 4.68
N ARG A 59 -15.12 -6.63 4.57
CA ARG A 59 -16.04 -5.96 3.62
C ARG A 59 -16.77 -4.78 4.22
N SER A 60 -16.58 -4.51 5.50
CA SER A 60 -17.24 -3.41 6.18
C SER A 60 -16.83 -2.04 5.60
N LEU A 61 -17.76 -1.08 5.68
CA LEU A 61 -17.51 0.29 5.23
C LEU A 61 -16.26 0.93 5.88
N PRO A 62 -15.99 0.76 7.19
CA PRO A 62 -14.76 1.27 7.80
C PRO A 62 -13.48 0.70 7.18
N VAL A 63 -13.44 -0.61 6.87
CA VAL A 63 -12.26 -1.23 6.26
C VAL A 63 -12.00 -0.66 4.86
N LYS A 64 -13.05 -0.45 4.06
CA LYS A 64 -12.93 0.19 2.74
C LYS A 64 -12.34 1.60 2.83
N TRP A 65 -12.78 2.39 3.81
CA TRP A 65 -12.20 3.71 4.07
C TRP A 65 -10.76 3.67 4.57
N ILE A 66 -10.40 2.68 5.41
CA ILE A 66 -9.01 2.45 5.82
C ILE A 66 -8.14 2.16 4.59
N PHE A 67 -8.62 1.34 3.65
CA PHE A 67 -7.92 1.06 2.40
C PHE A 67 -7.64 2.33 1.60
N VAL A 68 -8.68 3.14 1.35
CA VAL A 68 -8.57 4.40 0.58
C VAL A 68 -7.67 5.40 1.30
N GLY A 69 -7.85 5.58 2.61
CA GLY A 69 -7.06 6.52 3.41
C GLY A 69 -5.58 6.13 3.48
N TYR A 70 -5.29 4.85 3.71
CA TYR A 70 -3.93 4.33 3.67
C TYR A 70 -3.30 4.53 2.29
N ALA A 71 -4.02 4.18 1.21
CA ALA A 71 -3.52 4.30 -0.14
C ALA A 71 -3.24 5.76 -0.54
N ALA A 72 -4.13 6.69 -0.18
CA ALA A 72 -3.95 8.12 -0.39
C ALA A 72 -2.74 8.66 0.39
N ALA A 73 -2.59 8.27 1.67
CA ALA A 73 -1.42 8.62 2.47
C ALA A 73 -0.13 8.07 1.85
N TYR A 74 -0.16 6.84 1.35
CA TYR A 74 1.01 6.21 0.75
C TYR A 74 1.44 6.91 -0.55
N LEU A 75 0.49 7.17 -1.45
CA LEU A 75 0.74 7.91 -2.69
C LEU A 75 1.21 9.33 -2.43
N THR A 76 0.62 10.02 -1.45
CA THR A 76 1.06 11.37 -1.05
C THR A 76 2.50 11.34 -0.53
N SER A 77 2.82 10.40 0.37
CA SER A 77 4.19 10.24 0.87
C SER A 77 5.19 9.92 -0.25
N GLY A 78 4.79 9.08 -1.22
CA GLY A 78 5.58 8.74 -2.39
C GLY A 78 5.81 9.92 -3.32
N ALA A 79 4.80 10.78 -3.51
CA ALA A 79 4.90 11.99 -4.34
C ALA A 79 5.81 13.04 -3.69
N VAL A 80 5.67 13.28 -2.37
CA VAL A 80 6.54 14.18 -1.62
C VAL A 80 7.99 13.67 -1.61
N PHE A 81 8.17 12.35 -1.45
CA PHE A 81 9.47 11.72 -1.60
C PHE A 81 10.04 11.91 -3.01
N ALA A 82 9.24 11.67 -4.07
CA ALA A 82 9.62 11.84 -5.46
C ALA A 82 10.04 13.28 -5.81
N ALA A 83 9.38 14.27 -5.18
CA ALA A 83 9.73 15.69 -5.31
C ALA A 83 11.06 16.06 -4.64
N GLY A 84 11.68 15.14 -3.88
CA GLY A 84 12.97 15.37 -3.21
C GLY A 84 12.86 16.20 -1.93
N ALA A 85 11.69 16.23 -1.29
CA ALA A 85 11.51 16.96 -0.05
C ALA A 85 12.36 16.38 1.09
N ALA A 86 12.97 17.28 1.88
CA ALA A 86 13.77 16.94 3.05
C ALA A 86 12.98 16.07 4.04
N GLY A 87 13.61 15.03 4.58
CA GLY A 87 13.00 14.08 5.51
C GLY A 87 11.84 13.21 4.97
N ALA A 88 11.41 13.34 3.71
CA ALA A 88 10.25 12.63 3.16
C ALA A 88 10.37 11.09 3.22
N TRP A 89 11.59 10.57 3.22
CA TRP A 89 11.88 9.15 3.39
C TRP A 89 11.29 8.57 4.69
N ARG A 90 11.15 9.38 5.74
CA ARG A 90 10.56 8.97 7.02
C ARG A 90 9.09 8.63 6.86
N ALA A 91 8.34 9.46 6.14
CA ALA A 91 6.93 9.24 5.87
C ALA A 91 6.72 7.97 5.06
N VAL A 92 7.48 7.79 3.96
CA VAL A 92 7.43 6.56 3.15
C VAL A 92 7.77 5.33 3.99
N THR A 93 8.77 5.43 4.87
CA THR A 93 9.16 4.33 5.77
C THR A 93 8.02 3.94 6.72
N ILE A 94 7.42 4.93 7.40
CA ILE A 94 6.32 4.69 8.35
C ILE A 94 5.14 4.04 7.63
N ILE A 95 4.72 4.60 6.50
CA ILE A 95 3.58 4.06 5.76
C ILE A 95 3.90 2.66 5.21
N ALA A 96 5.10 2.42 4.68
CA ALA A 96 5.50 1.08 4.21
C ALA A 96 5.50 0.04 5.34
N VAL A 97 5.92 0.39 6.57
CA VAL A 97 5.79 -0.50 7.74
C VAL A 97 4.31 -0.77 8.05
N LEU A 98 3.48 0.27 8.05
CA LEU A 98 2.04 0.13 8.26
C LEU A 98 1.36 -0.65 7.14
N GLY A 99 1.98 -0.81 5.96
CA GLY A 99 1.46 -1.59 4.85
C GLY A 99 1.76 -3.08 4.87
N LEU A 100 2.53 -3.56 5.86
CA LEU A 100 2.97 -4.97 5.90
C LEU A 100 1.82 -5.98 6.08
N TRP A 101 0.63 -5.53 6.46
CA TRP A 101 -0.58 -6.38 6.56
C TRP A 101 -1.22 -6.70 5.21
N TYR A 102 -0.88 -5.99 4.12
CA TYR A 102 -1.50 -6.20 2.80
C TYR A 102 -0.91 -7.42 2.08
N LEU A 103 -1.25 -8.61 2.57
CA LEU A 103 -0.68 -9.89 2.15
C LEU A 103 -1.20 -10.41 0.79
N PRO A 104 -0.38 -11.17 0.04
CA PRO A 104 1.08 -11.29 0.18
C PRO A 104 1.83 -10.19 -0.60
N PHE A 105 1.26 -9.73 -1.71
CA PHE A 105 1.94 -8.87 -2.68
C PHE A 105 2.30 -7.50 -2.11
N GLY A 106 1.39 -6.89 -1.34
CA GLY A 106 1.67 -5.62 -0.66
C GLY A 106 2.79 -5.73 0.35
N THR A 107 2.84 -6.83 1.12
CA THR A 107 3.95 -7.09 2.06
C THR A 107 5.29 -7.15 1.33
N VAL A 108 5.39 -7.91 0.23
CA VAL A 108 6.62 -8.00 -0.56
C VAL A 108 7.02 -6.64 -1.13
N ALA A 109 6.06 -5.90 -1.70
CA ALA A 109 6.32 -4.57 -2.24
C ALA A 109 6.79 -3.59 -1.17
N ASN A 110 6.16 -3.60 0.01
CA ASN A 110 6.54 -2.75 1.13
C ASN A 110 7.91 -3.11 1.72
N LEU A 111 8.25 -4.40 1.80
CA LEU A 111 9.60 -4.81 2.19
C LEU A 111 10.65 -4.33 1.19
N ALA A 112 10.37 -4.42 -0.12
CA ALA A 112 11.26 -3.88 -1.13
C ALA A 112 11.42 -2.36 -1.02
N VAL A 113 10.33 -1.61 -0.79
CA VAL A 113 10.37 -0.17 -0.52
C VAL A 113 11.24 0.14 0.70
N LEU A 114 11.07 -0.60 1.80
CA LEU A 114 11.87 -0.42 3.01
C LEU A 114 13.35 -0.69 2.74
N LEU A 115 13.70 -1.80 2.08
CA LEU A 115 15.09 -2.11 1.75
C LEU A 115 15.75 -0.98 0.94
N VAL A 116 15.02 -0.41 -0.02
CA VAL A 116 15.52 0.63 -0.90
C VAL A 116 15.63 1.98 -0.18
N VAL A 117 14.56 2.46 0.45
CA VAL A 117 14.49 3.79 1.10
C VAL A 117 15.46 3.90 2.28
N LEU A 118 15.77 2.77 2.93
CA LEU A 118 16.68 2.74 4.07
C LEU A 118 18.16 2.73 3.69
N THR A 119 18.50 2.74 2.40
CA THR A 119 19.90 2.86 1.95
C THR A 119 20.51 4.23 2.33
N PRO A 120 21.81 4.30 2.68
CA PRO A 120 22.47 5.55 3.05
C PRO A 120 22.33 6.66 1.99
N SER A 121 22.36 6.28 0.72
CA SER A 121 22.21 7.19 -0.43
C SER A 121 20.90 7.99 -0.45
N LEU A 122 19.83 7.46 0.16
CA LEU A 122 18.52 8.08 0.19
C LEU A 122 18.20 8.73 1.55
N ARG A 123 18.88 8.31 2.62
CA ARG A 123 18.74 8.91 3.96
C ARG A 123 19.54 10.20 4.16
N ILE A 124 20.71 10.32 3.52
CA ILE A 124 21.66 11.43 3.73
C ILE A 124 21.28 12.68 2.88
N ARG A 125 20.41 12.52 1.88
CA ARG A 125 20.04 13.59 0.94
C ARG A 125 18.81 14.41 1.34
N GLY A 126 18.31 14.26 2.56
CA GLY A 126 17.14 14.99 3.06
C GLY A 126 17.29 15.41 4.50
#